data_AF-A0A345QK82-F1
#
_entry.id   AF-A0A345QK82-F1
#
_cell.length_a   1.000
_cell.length_b   1.000
_cell.length_c   1.000
_cell.angle_alpha   90.00
_cell.angle_beta   90.00
_cell.angle_gamma   90.00
#
_symmetry.space_group_name_H-M   'P 1'
#
loop_
_entity.id
_entity.type
_entity.pdbx_description
1 polymer ?
#
loop_
_entity_poly.entity_id
_entity_poly.type
_entity_poly.pdbx_seq_one_letter_code
_entity_poly.pdbx_strand_id
1 'polypeptide(L)'
;MFRILGISVLAIVVATTGAQADKPAPFPEFSAKRVKPPKAGGKRINIQIEQKAAPAPKRTPDVVATSSGSIERTVAGQYDWFWAKVSPEAAQSGPGRLEMAMTTLAGSTSTVPAPRLQHMQDIARAHGIDILRSTIGTNVSPALALAVITVESAGKPDAVSGAGAEGLMQLMPATADRFGVTDSSVPAQNIAGGVKYLDWLMGEFENDPILVLAGYNSGEGSVRKYAGVPPFAETRDYVPKVLAAFQVAKGLCKTPPELISDGCVFAAMN
;
A
#
# COMPACT_ATOMS: atom_id res chain seq x y z
N MET A 1 -60.76 -72.75 1.59
CA MET A 1 -59.37 -72.94 2.09
C MET A 1 -58.43 -72.96 0.89
N PHE A 2 -57.18 -72.52 1.09
CA PHE A 2 -56.04 -72.50 0.16
C PHE A 2 -55.82 -71.24 -0.69
N ARG A 3 -54.87 -70.44 -0.18
CA ARG A 3 -53.99 -69.51 -0.90
C ARG A 3 -53.17 -70.28 -1.93
N ILE A 4 -52.98 -69.73 -3.13
CA ILE A 4 -51.82 -70.03 -3.96
C ILE A 4 -51.21 -68.71 -4.46
N LEU A 5 -49.92 -68.58 -4.13
CA LEU A 5 -48.97 -67.56 -4.54
C LEU A 5 -48.81 -67.54 -6.07
N GLY A 6 -48.88 -66.36 -6.68
CA GLY A 6 -48.40 -66.11 -8.05
C GLY A 6 -47.35 -65.01 -8.01
N ILE A 7 -46.08 -65.41 -8.02
CA ILE A 7 -44.90 -64.53 -8.04
C ILE A 7 -44.89 -63.78 -9.39
N SER A 8 -45.08 -62.47 -9.35
CA SER A 8 -44.97 -61.59 -10.53
C SER A 8 -43.54 -61.07 -10.63
N VAL A 9 -42.82 -61.48 -11.68
CA VAL A 9 -41.52 -60.93 -12.08
C VAL A 9 -41.78 -59.58 -12.75
N LEU A 10 -41.50 -58.49 -12.04
CA LEU A 10 -41.58 -57.13 -12.59
C LEU A 10 -40.17 -56.72 -13.07
N ALA A 11 -40.01 -56.59 -14.38
CA ALA A 11 -38.80 -56.11 -15.02
C ALA A 11 -38.61 -54.61 -14.72
N ILE A 12 -37.48 -54.27 -14.08
CA ILE A 12 -37.05 -52.89 -13.83
C ILE A 12 -36.40 -52.35 -15.11
N VAL A 13 -37.08 -51.42 -15.78
CA VAL A 13 -36.49 -50.61 -16.86
C VAL A 13 -35.81 -49.40 -16.20
N VAL A 14 -34.48 -49.39 -16.22
CA VAL A 14 -33.68 -48.23 -15.81
C VAL A 14 -33.69 -47.21 -16.95
N ALA A 15 -34.45 -46.13 -16.78
CA ALA A 15 -34.38 -44.96 -17.66
C ALA A 15 -33.16 -44.12 -17.28
N THR A 16 -32.14 -44.11 -18.13
CA THR A 16 -30.98 -43.23 -18.02
C THR A 16 -31.36 -41.82 -18.50
N THR A 17 -31.46 -40.87 -17.57
CA THR A 17 -31.57 -39.44 -17.89
C THR A 17 -30.19 -38.93 -18.32
N GLY A 18 -29.99 -38.78 -19.63
CA GLY A 18 -28.83 -38.09 -20.18
C GLY A 18 -28.91 -36.59 -19.88
N ALA A 19 -28.00 -36.09 -19.05
CA ALA A 19 -27.80 -34.65 -18.88
C ALA A 19 -27.18 -34.08 -20.17
N GLN A 20 -27.92 -33.21 -20.88
CA GLN A 20 -27.36 -32.38 -21.94
C GLN A 20 -26.61 -31.21 -21.30
N ALA A 21 -25.31 -31.12 -21.57
CA ALA A 21 -24.50 -29.97 -21.20
C ALA A 21 -24.71 -28.84 -22.22
N ASP A 22 -25.17 -27.69 -21.77
CA ASP A 22 -25.25 -26.47 -22.59
C ASP A 22 -23.84 -26.07 -23.05
N LYS A 23 -23.66 -26.01 -24.37
CA LYS A 23 -22.41 -25.54 -24.97
C LYS A 23 -22.31 -24.01 -24.81
N PRO A 24 -21.15 -23.46 -24.42
CA PRO A 24 -20.98 -22.01 -24.33
C PRO A 24 -21.14 -21.34 -25.70
N ALA A 25 -21.70 -20.13 -25.70
CA ALA A 25 -21.97 -19.36 -26.91
C ALA A 25 -20.68 -19.14 -27.74
N PRO A 26 -20.76 -19.22 -29.07
CA PRO A 26 -19.61 -18.96 -29.93
C PRO A 26 -19.16 -17.50 -29.84
N PHE A 27 -17.84 -17.29 -29.87
CA PHE A 27 -17.25 -15.95 -29.85
C PHE A 27 -17.67 -15.12 -31.06
N PRO A 28 -17.85 -13.79 -30.91
CA PRO A 28 -18.15 -12.91 -32.03
C PRO A 28 -17.00 -12.88 -33.05
N GLU A 29 -17.34 -12.80 -34.35
CA GLU A 29 -16.36 -12.80 -35.43
C GLU A 29 -15.41 -11.59 -35.35
N PHE A 30 -14.11 -11.88 -35.40
CA PHE A 30 -13.03 -10.90 -35.45
C PHE A 30 -12.55 -10.70 -36.90
N SER A 31 -12.59 -9.47 -37.41
CA SER A 31 -12.02 -9.11 -38.71
C SER A 31 -10.74 -8.29 -38.52
N ALA A 32 -9.58 -8.89 -38.81
CA ALA A 32 -8.30 -8.20 -38.80
C ALA A 32 -8.13 -7.35 -40.08
N LYS A 33 -8.23 -6.03 -39.99
CA LYS A 33 -7.79 -5.14 -41.08
C LYS A 33 -6.27 -5.06 -41.12
N ARG A 34 -5.66 -5.56 -42.21
CA ARG A 34 -4.22 -5.45 -42.47
C ARG A 34 -3.86 -4.03 -42.90
N VAL A 35 -3.14 -3.30 -42.05
CA VAL A 35 -2.56 -2.00 -42.41
C VAL A 35 -1.23 -2.22 -43.14
N LYS A 36 -1.05 -1.59 -44.30
CA LYS A 36 0.20 -1.65 -45.07
C LYS A 36 1.31 -0.89 -44.33
N PRO A 37 2.52 -1.45 -44.19
CA PRO A 37 3.67 -0.72 -43.66
C PRO A 37 4.03 0.49 -44.54
N PRO A 38 4.51 1.61 -43.95
CA PRO A 38 5.00 2.75 -44.71
C PRO A 38 6.26 2.38 -45.53
N LYS A 39 6.41 3.05 -46.69
CA LYS A 39 7.51 2.81 -47.66
C LYS A 39 8.88 3.11 -47.04
N ALA A 40 9.86 2.24 -47.32
CA ALA A 40 11.25 2.38 -46.90
C ALA A 40 11.97 3.53 -47.64
N GLY A 41 12.65 4.41 -46.89
CA GLY A 41 13.42 5.52 -47.48
C GLY A 41 14.02 6.58 -46.55
N GLY A 42 14.11 6.34 -45.23
CA GLY A 42 14.76 7.25 -44.28
C GLY A 42 16.24 6.90 -44.04
N LYS A 43 17.09 7.93 -43.84
CA LYS A 43 18.56 7.83 -43.77
C LYS A 43 19.06 6.77 -42.76
N ARG A 44 19.89 5.84 -43.24
CA ARG A 44 20.63 4.88 -42.41
C ARG A 44 21.77 5.61 -41.68
N ILE A 45 21.78 5.55 -40.36
CA ILE A 45 22.96 5.92 -39.56
C ILE A 45 23.82 4.67 -39.46
N ASN A 46 25.00 4.68 -40.11
CA ASN A 46 26.02 3.66 -39.93
C ASN A 46 26.66 3.85 -38.55
N ILE A 47 26.39 2.96 -37.61
CA ILE A 47 27.15 2.89 -36.35
C ILE A 47 28.16 1.75 -36.53
N GLN A 48 29.42 2.12 -36.70
CA GLN A 48 30.55 1.20 -36.68
C GLN A 48 30.75 0.71 -35.24
N ILE A 49 30.77 -0.61 -35.05
CA ILE A 49 31.12 -1.24 -33.77
C ILE A 49 32.63 -1.45 -33.77
N GLU A 50 33.36 -0.63 -33.02
CA GLU A 50 34.71 -0.99 -32.56
C GLU A 50 34.61 -1.53 -31.13
N GLN A 51 34.90 -2.82 -31.00
CA GLN A 51 35.07 -3.49 -29.71
C GLN A 51 36.35 -2.96 -29.04
N LYS A 52 36.18 -2.25 -27.92
CA LYS A 52 37.28 -1.96 -26.99
C LYS A 52 36.97 -2.64 -25.65
N ALA A 53 37.96 -3.37 -25.14
CA ALA A 53 37.89 -4.22 -23.96
C ALA A 53 37.41 -3.49 -22.69
N ALA A 54 36.74 -4.26 -21.83
CA ALA A 54 35.95 -3.81 -20.68
C ALA A 54 36.77 -3.14 -19.55
N PRO A 55 36.25 -2.06 -18.94
CA PRO A 55 36.52 -1.73 -17.54
C PRO A 55 35.52 -2.43 -16.60
N ALA A 56 35.98 -2.75 -15.39
CA ALA A 56 35.26 -3.48 -14.32
C ALA A 56 33.84 -2.94 -14.02
N PRO A 57 32.90 -3.80 -13.55
CA PRO A 57 31.49 -3.44 -13.43
C PRO A 57 31.30 -2.35 -12.37
N LYS A 58 30.79 -1.19 -12.81
CA LYS A 58 30.13 -0.23 -11.94
C LYS A 58 28.75 -0.79 -11.60
N ARG A 59 28.40 -0.83 -10.31
CA ARG A 59 27.07 -1.23 -9.80
C ARG A 59 25.97 -0.54 -10.60
N THR A 60 25.31 -1.29 -11.47
CA THR A 60 24.03 -0.92 -12.08
C THR A 60 22.91 -1.30 -11.10
N PRO A 61 21.84 -0.49 -10.97
CA PRO A 61 20.66 -0.90 -10.22
C PRO A 61 20.06 -2.17 -10.86
N ASP A 62 19.64 -3.11 -10.01
CA ASP A 62 19.09 -4.39 -10.43
C ASP A 62 17.81 -4.20 -11.24
N VAL A 63 17.81 -4.69 -12.47
CA VAL A 63 16.64 -4.70 -13.35
C VAL A 63 15.88 -6.01 -13.11
N VAL A 64 14.76 -5.93 -12.39
CA VAL A 64 13.84 -7.07 -12.25
C VAL A 64 12.80 -6.98 -13.37
N ALA A 65 12.79 -7.97 -14.27
CA ALA A 65 11.81 -8.07 -15.34
C ALA A 65 10.43 -8.48 -14.78
N THR A 66 9.37 -7.75 -15.11
CA THR A 66 7.98 -8.16 -14.91
C THR A 66 7.43 -8.85 -16.16
N SER A 67 6.41 -9.72 -15.99
CA SER A 67 5.85 -10.59 -17.02
C SER A 67 5.13 -9.88 -18.18
N SER A 68 5.09 -8.55 -18.20
CA SER A 68 4.41 -7.73 -19.22
C SER A 68 5.36 -6.86 -20.05
N GLY A 69 6.69 -6.96 -19.86
CA GLY A 69 7.67 -6.30 -20.73
C GLY A 69 7.71 -4.76 -20.63
N SER A 70 6.98 -4.15 -19.70
CA SER A 70 7.08 -2.73 -19.40
C SER A 70 8.24 -2.48 -18.42
N ILE A 71 9.30 -1.82 -18.89
CA ILE A 71 10.34 -1.27 -18.02
C ILE A 71 9.76 -0.01 -17.37
N GLU A 72 9.25 -0.13 -16.15
CA GLU A 72 9.06 1.04 -15.30
C GLU A 72 10.44 1.56 -14.92
N ARG A 73 10.74 2.81 -15.29
CA ARG A 73 11.94 3.48 -14.81
C ARG A 73 11.81 3.67 -13.31
N THR A 74 12.62 2.95 -12.54
CA THR A 74 12.88 3.23 -11.13
C THR A 74 13.53 4.61 -11.03
N VAL A 75 12.72 5.65 -10.90
CA VAL A 75 13.23 6.93 -10.41
C VAL A 75 13.53 6.69 -8.94
N ALA A 76 14.79 6.90 -8.55
CA ALA A 76 15.20 6.76 -7.17
C ALA A 76 14.53 7.86 -6.33
N GLY A 77 14.17 7.54 -5.09
CA GLY A 77 13.45 8.48 -4.22
C GLY A 77 14.33 9.67 -3.84
N GLN A 78 13.73 10.79 -3.45
CA GLN A 78 14.47 11.95 -2.95
C GLN A 78 15.32 11.62 -1.72
N TYR A 79 14.92 10.60 -0.95
CA TYR A 79 15.58 10.21 0.29
C TYR A 79 16.34 8.88 0.21
N ASP A 80 17.02 8.59 -0.90
CA ASP A 80 17.84 7.37 -1.02
C ASP A 80 18.89 7.20 0.08
N TRP A 81 19.40 8.30 0.64
CA TRP A 81 20.35 8.28 1.77
C TRP A 81 19.75 7.62 3.03
N PHE A 82 18.43 7.70 3.22
CA PHE A 82 17.73 7.05 4.34
C PHE A 82 17.79 5.53 4.17
N TRP A 83 17.50 5.08 2.96
CA TRP A 83 17.49 3.66 2.59
C TRP A 83 18.87 3.02 2.53
N ALA A 84 19.94 3.81 2.51
CA ALA A 84 21.31 3.31 2.67
C ALA A 84 21.59 2.83 4.10
N LYS A 85 20.81 3.27 5.10
CA LYS A 85 20.98 2.91 6.52
C LYS A 85 19.82 2.08 7.06
N VAL A 86 18.60 2.32 6.58
CA VAL A 86 17.40 1.57 6.94
C VAL A 86 17.08 0.60 5.80
N SER A 87 17.21 -0.70 6.05
CA SER A 87 16.89 -1.72 5.03
C SER A 87 15.44 -1.57 4.57
N PRO A 88 15.11 -1.72 3.27
CA PRO A 88 13.74 -1.82 2.79
C PRO A 88 13.16 -3.25 2.90
N GLU A 89 13.99 -4.26 3.16
CA GLU A 89 13.62 -5.67 3.03
C GLU A 89 12.78 -6.17 4.21
N ALA A 90 11.78 -7.00 3.93
CA ALA A 90 10.97 -7.64 4.96
C ALA A 90 11.75 -8.68 5.78
N ALA A 91 12.81 -9.26 5.22
CA ALA A 91 13.69 -10.18 5.96
C ALA A 91 14.42 -9.51 7.14
N GLN A 92 14.49 -8.18 7.17
CA GLN A 92 15.05 -7.39 8.26
C GLN A 92 13.96 -6.78 9.15
N SER A 93 12.72 -7.25 9.03
CA SER A 93 11.56 -6.74 9.77
C SER A 93 11.74 -6.81 11.29
N GLY A 94 11.23 -5.80 11.99
CA GLY A 94 11.07 -5.81 13.43
C GLY A 94 10.81 -4.42 14.00
N PRO A 95 10.18 -4.32 15.19
CA PRO A 95 9.83 -3.04 15.81
C PRO A 95 11.06 -2.16 16.10
N GLY A 96 12.24 -2.75 16.32
CA GLY A 96 13.50 -2.02 16.53
C GLY A 96 13.96 -1.17 15.33
N ARG A 97 13.38 -1.37 14.13
CA ARG A 97 13.66 -0.50 12.98
C ARG A 97 13.20 0.93 13.19
N LEU A 98 12.26 1.18 14.09
CA LEU A 98 11.81 2.53 14.41
C LEU A 98 12.95 3.39 14.94
N GLU A 99 13.66 2.90 15.96
CA GLU A 99 14.77 3.63 16.59
C GLU A 99 15.88 3.91 15.57
N MET A 100 16.27 2.89 14.79
CA MET A 100 17.25 3.03 13.71
C MET A 100 16.83 4.09 12.69
N ALA A 101 15.55 4.10 12.30
CA ALA A 101 15.02 5.08 11.36
C ALA A 101 15.01 6.50 11.94
N MET A 102 14.62 6.67 13.20
CA MET A 102 14.63 7.97 13.88
C MET A 102 16.05 8.51 14.05
N THR A 103 17.01 7.68 14.47
CA THR A 103 18.42 8.07 14.56
C THR A 103 18.98 8.43 13.19
N THR A 104 18.58 7.70 12.14
CA THR A 104 18.97 8.00 10.77
C THR A 104 18.46 9.37 10.31
N LEU A 105 17.20 9.71 10.62
CA LEU A 105 16.61 11.01 10.31
C LEU A 105 17.28 12.15 11.09
N ALA A 106 17.57 11.94 12.38
CA ALA A 106 18.19 12.96 13.24
C ALA A 106 19.67 13.23 12.90
N GLY A 107 20.42 12.20 12.50
CA GLY A 107 21.87 12.28 12.26
C GLY A 107 22.28 12.62 10.83
N SER A 108 21.33 12.91 9.92
CA SER A 108 21.62 13.21 8.52
C SER A 108 21.87 14.69 8.28
N THR A 109 22.80 15.00 7.38
CA THR A 109 23.00 16.38 6.86
C THR A 109 21.93 16.77 5.85
N SER A 110 21.31 15.79 5.19
CA SER A 110 20.16 15.98 4.30
C SER A 110 18.88 15.79 5.11
N THR A 111 18.02 16.81 5.16
CA THR A 111 16.84 16.80 6.02
C THR A 111 15.58 16.38 5.25
N VAL A 112 14.75 15.56 5.90
CA VAL A 112 13.36 15.38 5.50
C VAL A 112 12.57 16.52 6.15
N PRO A 113 11.86 17.37 5.39
CA PRO A 113 11.06 18.44 5.98
C PRO A 113 10.01 17.88 6.93
N ALA A 114 10.08 18.28 8.20
CA ALA A 114 9.06 17.94 9.19
C ALA A 114 7.92 18.96 9.15
N PRO A 115 6.66 18.56 9.43
CA PRO A 115 5.55 19.49 9.58
C PRO A 115 5.79 20.48 10.72
N ARG A 116 5.23 21.68 10.61
CA ARG A 116 5.30 22.70 11.67
C ARG A 116 4.50 22.23 12.89
N LEU A 117 5.07 22.40 14.08
CA LEU A 117 4.43 22.03 15.34
C LEU A 117 3.02 22.63 15.48
N GLN A 118 2.87 23.93 15.21
CA GLN A 118 1.58 24.63 15.29
C GLN A 118 0.53 23.98 14.38
N HIS A 119 0.92 23.62 13.16
CA HIS A 119 0.00 22.98 12.22
C HIS A 119 -0.50 21.63 12.74
N MET A 120 0.38 20.81 13.30
CA MET A 120 -0.01 19.52 13.90
C MET A 120 -0.84 19.71 15.18
N GLN A 121 -0.60 20.76 15.97
CA GLN A 121 -1.48 21.13 17.08
C GLN A 121 -2.87 21.51 16.62
N ASP A 122 -2.99 22.21 15.50
CA ASP A 122 -4.29 22.59 14.94
C ASP A 122 -5.06 21.36 14.43
N ILE A 123 -4.40 20.43 13.74
CA ILE A 123 -4.99 19.14 13.35
C ILE A 123 -5.43 18.35 14.59
N ALA A 124 -4.57 18.24 15.62
CA ALA A 124 -4.89 17.53 16.86
C ALA A 124 -6.05 18.18 17.63
N ARG A 125 -6.17 19.52 17.60
CA ARG A 125 -7.31 20.23 18.21
C ARG A 125 -8.61 19.95 17.46
N ALA A 126 -8.56 19.91 16.13
CA ALA A 126 -9.74 19.67 15.29
C ALA A 126 -10.21 18.21 15.32
N HIS A 127 -9.28 17.25 15.31
CA HIS A 127 -9.58 15.84 15.05
C HIS A 127 -9.10 14.88 16.15
N GLY A 128 -8.43 15.37 17.19
CA GLY A 128 -7.80 14.53 18.20
C GLY A 128 -8.79 13.64 18.95
N ILE A 129 -10.05 14.06 19.13
CA ILE A 129 -11.07 13.22 19.77
C ILE A 129 -11.41 12.01 18.91
N ASP A 130 -11.56 12.20 17.59
CA ASP A 130 -11.86 11.12 16.66
C ASP A 130 -10.65 10.19 16.47
N ILE A 131 -9.43 10.75 16.46
CA ILE A 131 -8.18 9.98 16.47
C ILE A 131 -8.13 9.10 17.72
N LEU A 132 -8.26 9.69 18.92
CA LEU A 132 -8.20 8.95 20.17
C LEU A 132 -9.25 7.84 20.21
N ARG A 133 -10.52 8.16 19.90
CA ARG A 133 -11.60 7.17 19.85
C ARG A 133 -11.32 6.02 18.89
N SER A 134 -10.79 6.32 17.70
CA SER A 134 -10.54 5.31 16.67
C SER A 134 -9.37 4.39 16.99
N THR A 135 -8.40 4.87 17.78
CA THR A 135 -7.22 4.07 18.17
C THR A 135 -7.42 3.19 19.41
N ILE A 136 -8.51 3.36 20.17
CA ILE A 136 -8.76 2.54 21.37
C ILE A 136 -8.93 1.08 20.97
N GLY A 137 -8.15 0.20 21.62
CA GLY A 137 -8.19 -1.25 21.38
C GLY A 137 -7.47 -1.71 20.11
N THR A 138 -6.69 -0.83 19.47
CA THR A 138 -5.86 -1.12 18.30
C THR A 138 -4.37 -1.08 18.65
N ASN A 139 -3.52 -1.58 17.76
CA ASN A 139 -2.06 -1.41 17.83
C ASN A 139 -1.60 -0.13 17.12
N VAL A 140 -2.42 0.91 17.03
CA VAL A 140 -2.11 2.17 16.33
C VAL A 140 -1.97 3.30 17.33
N SER A 141 -0.79 3.90 17.41
CA SER A 141 -0.58 5.10 18.22
C SER A 141 -1.43 6.27 17.71
N PRO A 142 -2.08 7.06 18.58
CA PRO A 142 -2.66 8.35 18.21
C PRO A 142 -1.67 9.28 17.50
N ALA A 143 -0.40 9.25 17.90
CA ALA A 143 0.66 10.02 17.24
C ALA A 143 0.95 9.52 15.82
N LEU A 144 0.85 8.21 15.57
CA LEU A 144 0.98 7.63 14.23
C LEU A 144 -0.17 8.09 13.34
N ALA A 145 -1.40 7.97 13.81
CA ALA A 145 -2.59 8.41 13.07
C ALA A 145 -2.51 9.91 12.72
N LEU A 146 -2.11 10.75 13.67
CA LEU A 146 -1.89 12.18 13.43
C LEU A 146 -0.79 12.44 12.38
N ALA A 147 0.31 11.70 12.43
CA ALA A 147 1.40 11.81 11.46
C ALA A 147 0.94 11.45 10.04
N VAL A 148 0.19 10.35 9.90
CA VAL A 148 -0.40 9.92 8.61
C VAL A 148 -1.35 10.98 8.08
N ILE A 149 -2.32 11.45 8.88
CA ILE A 149 -3.24 12.54 8.48
C ILE A 149 -2.49 13.78 7.98
N THR A 150 -1.40 14.13 8.68
CA THR A 150 -0.59 15.31 8.33
C THR A 150 0.08 15.15 6.96
N VAL A 151 0.60 13.96 6.64
CA VAL A 151 1.27 13.70 5.37
C VAL A 151 0.27 13.51 4.23
N GLU A 152 -0.86 12.85 4.49
CA GLU A 152 -1.87 12.51 3.47
C GLU A 152 -2.67 13.72 2.99
N SER A 153 -3.17 14.54 3.92
CA SER A 153 -4.10 15.63 3.59
C SER A 153 -3.70 16.99 4.15
N ALA A 154 -2.64 17.06 4.97
CA ALA A 154 -2.36 18.23 5.81
C ALA A 154 -3.57 18.63 6.69
N GLY A 155 -4.38 17.64 7.10
CA GLY A 155 -5.58 17.85 7.92
C GLY A 155 -6.79 18.42 7.16
N LYS A 156 -6.83 18.28 5.83
CA LYS A 156 -7.95 18.75 5.01
C LYS A 156 -8.98 17.62 4.78
N PRO A 157 -10.20 17.71 5.34
CA PRO A 157 -11.18 16.64 5.24
C PRO A 157 -11.82 16.51 3.85
N ASP A 158 -11.70 17.54 3.01
CA ASP A 158 -12.21 17.59 1.63
C ASP A 158 -11.12 17.28 0.58
N ALA A 159 -9.95 16.79 1.01
CA ALA A 159 -8.86 16.46 0.10
C ALA A 159 -9.23 15.28 -0.81
N VAL A 160 -9.02 15.46 -2.12
CA VAL A 160 -9.19 14.41 -3.13
C VAL A 160 -7.93 14.35 -4.00
N SER A 161 -7.28 13.18 -4.07
CA SER A 161 -6.11 12.98 -4.92
C SER A 161 -6.51 12.77 -6.39
N GLY A 162 -5.55 12.93 -7.30
CA GLY A 162 -5.77 12.61 -8.73
C GLY A 162 -6.08 11.14 -9.01
N ALA A 163 -5.76 10.24 -8.06
CA ALA A 163 -6.10 8.82 -8.14
C ALA A 163 -7.45 8.48 -7.50
N GLY A 164 -8.10 9.45 -6.84
CA GLY A 164 -9.40 9.27 -6.17
C GLY A 164 -9.32 8.88 -4.69
N ALA A 165 -8.15 9.02 -4.05
CA ALA A 165 -8.04 8.90 -2.60
C ALA A 165 -8.72 10.11 -1.92
N GLU A 166 -9.46 9.89 -0.85
CA GLU A 166 -10.33 10.92 -0.27
C GLU A 166 -10.19 11.06 1.25
N GLY A 167 -10.34 12.30 1.73
CA GLY A 167 -10.46 12.65 3.13
C GLY A 167 -9.13 12.78 3.87
N LEU A 168 -9.22 12.88 5.20
CA LEU A 168 -8.09 13.16 6.09
C LEU A 168 -6.93 12.17 5.96
N MET A 169 -7.25 10.89 5.79
CA MET A 169 -6.32 9.78 5.69
C MET A 169 -6.20 9.24 4.26
N GLN A 170 -6.74 9.96 3.27
CA GLN A 170 -6.63 9.64 1.83
C GLN A 170 -6.92 8.16 1.52
N LEU A 171 -8.11 7.69 1.91
CA LEU A 171 -8.51 6.32 1.61
C LEU A 171 -8.93 6.20 0.15
N MET A 172 -8.35 5.22 -0.55
CA MET A 172 -8.88 4.78 -1.85
C MET A 172 -10.29 4.21 -1.67
N PRO A 173 -11.21 4.34 -2.65
CA PRO A 173 -12.59 3.89 -2.50
C PRO A 173 -12.72 2.43 -2.07
N ALA A 174 -11.94 1.52 -2.69
CA ALA A 174 -11.95 0.11 -2.31
C ALA A 174 -11.45 -0.15 -0.88
N THR A 175 -10.52 0.67 -0.38
CA THR A 175 -10.04 0.61 1.02
C THR A 175 -11.10 1.15 1.97
N ALA A 176 -11.73 2.28 1.64
CA ALA A 176 -12.84 2.85 2.38
C ALA A 176 -13.97 1.82 2.56
N ASP A 177 -14.40 1.18 1.48
CA ASP A 177 -15.41 0.12 1.49
C ASP A 177 -15.00 -1.05 2.39
N ARG A 178 -13.76 -1.55 2.21
CA ARG A 178 -13.23 -2.69 2.99
C ARG A 178 -13.23 -2.42 4.50
N PHE A 179 -13.00 -1.18 4.91
CA PHE A 179 -12.92 -0.80 6.33
C PHE A 179 -14.16 -0.08 6.86
N GLY A 180 -15.26 -0.13 6.10
CA GLY A 180 -16.60 0.27 6.54
C GLY A 180 -16.81 1.78 6.58
N VAL A 181 -16.16 2.52 5.69
CA VAL A 181 -16.37 3.96 5.47
C VAL A 181 -17.41 4.12 4.38
N THR A 182 -18.56 4.71 4.70
CA THR A 182 -19.63 4.95 3.71
C THR A 182 -19.54 6.34 3.09
N ASP A 183 -18.89 7.28 3.77
CA ASP A 183 -18.60 8.62 3.28
C ASP A 183 -17.20 9.06 3.75
N SER A 184 -16.24 9.09 2.82
CA SER A 184 -14.84 9.47 3.07
C SER A 184 -14.66 10.96 3.37
N SER A 185 -15.63 11.81 3.03
CA SER A 185 -15.59 13.25 3.36
C SER A 185 -15.94 13.53 4.82
N VAL A 186 -16.56 12.57 5.52
CA VAL A 186 -16.89 12.67 6.95
C VAL A 186 -15.64 12.35 7.78
N PRO A 187 -15.06 13.33 8.50
CA PRO A 187 -13.78 13.17 9.21
C PRO A 187 -13.73 11.95 10.13
N ALA A 188 -14.76 11.78 10.96
CA ALA A 188 -14.81 10.69 11.93
C ALA A 188 -14.86 9.31 11.26
N GLN A 189 -15.57 9.17 10.13
CA GLN A 189 -15.61 7.91 9.38
C GLN A 189 -14.26 7.63 8.73
N ASN A 190 -13.68 8.64 8.06
CA ASN A 190 -12.40 8.51 7.37
C ASN A 190 -11.27 8.14 8.35
N ILE A 191 -11.21 8.80 9.51
CA ILE A 191 -10.24 8.47 10.57
C ILE A 191 -10.46 7.04 11.08
N ALA A 192 -11.71 6.66 11.36
CA ALA A 192 -12.01 5.31 11.85
C ALA A 192 -11.61 4.22 10.83
N GLY A 193 -11.89 4.43 9.55
CA GLY A 193 -11.49 3.52 8.48
C GLY A 193 -9.97 3.45 8.29
N GLY A 194 -9.31 4.60 8.29
CA GLY A 194 -7.86 4.65 8.13
C GLY A 194 -7.09 4.05 9.30
N VAL A 195 -7.58 4.23 10.54
CA VAL A 195 -7.01 3.56 11.72
C VAL A 195 -7.24 2.05 11.68
N LYS A 196 -8.41 1.57 11.26
CA LYS A 196 -8.63 0.12 11.05
C LYS A 196 -7.70 -0.45 9.97
N TYR A 197 -7.45 0.32 8.91
CA TYR A 197 -6.50 -0.11 7.88
C TYR A 197 -5.06 -0.19 8.44
N LEU A 198 -4.62 0.84 9.17
CA LEU A 198 -3.33 0.82 9.85
C LEU A 198 -3.23 -0.37 10.80
N ASP A 199 -4.22 -0.62 11.64
CA ASP A 199 -4.22 -1.74 12.59
C ASP A 199 -4.13 -3.10 11.88
N TRP A 200 -4.85 -3.25 10.76
CA TRP A 200 -4.73 -4.44 9.92
C TRP A 200 -3.30 -4.61 9.37
N LEU A 201 -2.68 -3.52 8.91
CA LEU A 201 -1.28 -3.52 8.45
C LEU A 201 -0.29 -3.81 9.59
N MET A 202 -0.55 -3.31 10.80
CA MET A 202 0.25 -3.61 11.99
C MET A 202 0.27 -5.12 12.26
N GLY A 203 -0.88 -5.79 12.11
CA GLY A 203 -0.95 -7.25 12.19
C GLY A 203 -0.24 -7.97 11.03
N GLU A 204 -0.44 -7.51 9.79
CA GLU A 204 0.17 -8.10 8.59
C GLU A 204 1.70 -8.04 8.60
N PHE A 205 2.27 -6.97 9.15
CA PHE A 205 3.71 -6.72 9.14
C PHE A 205 4.36 -6.75 10.52
N GLU A 206 3.74 -7.45 11.48
CA GLU A 206 4.32 -7.70 12.81
C GLU A 206 4.79 -6.43 13.55
N ASN A 207 4.01 -5.35 13.42
CA ASN A 207 4.28 -4.01 13.95
C ASN A 207 5.57 -3.35 13.41
N ASP A 208 6.08 -3.79 12.26
CA ASP A 208 7.22 -3.14 11.62
C ASP A 208 6.82 -1.78 11.03
N PRO A 209 7.39 -0.66 11.52
CA PRO A 209 6.95 0.66 11.11
C PRO A 209 7.22 0.97 9.65
N ILE A 210 8.26 0.39 9.06
CA ILE A 210 8.65 0.69 7.69
C ILE A 210 7.71 -0.01 6.71
N LEU A 211 7.40 -1.28 6.98
CA LEU A 211 6.50 -2.07 6.14
C LEU A 211 5.05 -1.63 6.28
N VAL A 212 4.62 -1.28 7.50
CA VAL A 212 3.28 -0.73 7.75
C VAL A 212 3.06 0.55 6.94
N LEU A 213 3.99 1.51 7.03
CA LEU A 213 3.89 2.76 6.29
C LEU A 213 3.99 2.55 4.77
N ALA A 214 4.85 1.64 4.31
CA ALA A 214 4.92 1.30 2.90
C ALA A 214 3.63 0.64 2.40
N GLY A 215 3.03 -0.25 3.21
CA GLY A 215 1.76 -0.90 2.91
C GLY A 215 0.60 0.09 2.86
N TYR A 216 0.60 1.09 3.74
CA TYR A 216 -0.43 2.13 3.73
C TYR A 216 -0.46 2.91 2.41
N ASN A 217 0.72 3.33 1.92
CA ASN A 217 0.83 4.12 0.69
C ASN A 217 0.73 3.28 -0.60
N SER A 218 1.34 2.10 -0.62
CA SER A 218 1.48 1.29 -1.86
C SER A 218 0.58 0.05 -1.93
N GLY A 219 -0.19 -0.19 -0.87
CA GLY A 219 -0.95 -1.42 -0.65
C GLY A 219 -0.07 -2.58 -0.17
N GLU A 220 -0.63 -3.41 0.70
CA GLU A 220 0.04 -4.59 1.27
C GLU A 220 0.46 -5.62 0.20
N GLY A 221 -0.25 -5.66 -0.93
CA GLY A 221 0.05 -6.56 -2.04
C GLY A 221 1.38 -6.21 -2.69
N SER A 222 1.69 -4.92 -2.79
CA SER A 222 2.98 -4.43 -3.29
C SER A 222 4.10 -4.82 -2.34
N VAL A 223 3.93 -4.60 -1.03
CA VAL A 223 4.95 -4.96 -0.03
C VAL A 223 5.25 -6.46 -0.07
N ARG A 224 4.22 -7.32 -0.15
CA ARG A 224 4.39 -8.77 -0.30
C ARG A 224 5.10 -9.14 -1.61
N LYS A 225 4.69 -8.56 -2.73
CA LYS A 225 5.27 -8.82 -4.06
C LYS A 225 6.76 -8.50 -4.10
N TYR A 226 7.18 -7.42 -3.45
CA TYR A 226 8.58 -6.99 -3.43
C TYR A 226 9.37 -7.49 -2.22
N ALA A 227 8.75 -8.31 -1.35
CA ALA A 227 9.33 -8.79 -0.09
C ALA A 227 9.94 -7.64 0.75
N GLY A 228 9.25 -6.50 0.82
CA GLY A 228 9.76 -5.28 1.42
C GLY A 228 9.13 -4.02 0.81
N VAL A 229 9.72 -2.86 1.09
CA VAL A 229 9.29 -1.58 0.53
C VAL A 229 9.47 -1.61 -1.00
N PRO A 230 8.39 -1.41 -1.79
CA PRO A 230 8.50 -1.46 -3.24
C PRO A 230 9.40 -0.33 -3.77
N PRO A 231 10.02 -0.50 -4.94
CA PRO A 231 10.92 0.49 -5.52
C PRO A 231 10.17 1.67 -6.19
N PHE A 232 9.04 2.09 -5.61
CA PHE A 232 8.27 3.24 -6.06
C PHE A 232 8.84 4.49 -5.38
N ALA A 233 9.20 5.50 -6.17
CA ALA A 233 9.75 6.75 -5.65
C ALA A 233 8.84 7.38 -4.59
N GLU A 234 7.53 7.38 -4.86
CA GLU A 234 6.51 7.89 -3.95
C GLU A 234 6.54 7.19 -2.59
N THR A 235 6.50 5.85 -2.57
CA THR A 235 6.50 5.07 -1.33
C THR A 235 7.82 5.21 -0.57
N ARG A 236 8.95 5.21 -1.30
CA ARG A 236 10.28 5.42 -0.72
C ARG A 236 10.45 6.81 -0.12
N ASP A 237 9.71 7.79 -0.63
CA ASP A 237 9.67 9.14 -0.06
C ASP A 237 8.63 9.29 1.05
N TYR A 238 7.53 8.55 0.97
CA TYR A 238 6.41 8.58 1.91
C TYR A 238 6.84 8.14 3.30
N VAL A 239 7.50 6.98 3.43
CA VAL A 239 7.92 6.42 4.72
C VAL A 239 8.72 7.43 5.56
N PRO A 240 9.86 7.98 5.08
CA PRO A 240 10.62 8.94 5.88
C PRO A 240 9.85 10.24 6.18
N LYS A 241 8.93 10.68 5.31
CA LYS A 241 8.06 11.85 5.59
C LYS A 241 7.13 11.58 6.77
N VAL A 242 6.48 10.42 6.81
CA VAL A 242 5.59 10.05 7.93
C VAL A 242 6.38 9.86 9.21
N LEU A 243 7.58 9.27 9.15
CA LEU A 243 8.43 9.14 10.33
C LEU A 243 8.90 10.50 10.87
N ALA A 244 9.22 11.47 9.99
CA ALA A 244 9.52 12.84 10.39
C ALA A 244 8.29 13.53 11.03
N ALA A 245 7.09 13.33 10.48
CA ALA A 245 5.85 13.80 11.07
C ALA A 245 5.54 13.13 12.42
N PHE A 246 5.82 11.82 12.56
CA PHE A 246 5.65 11.07 13.79
C PHE A 246 6.58 11.58 14.90
N GLN A 247 7.81 11.96 14.57
CA GLN A 247 8.73 12.57 15.53
C GLN A 247 8.17 13.86 16.14
N VAL A 248 7.46 14.67 15.35
CA VAL A 248 6.77 15.87 15.85
C VAL A 248 5.51 15.47 16.62
N ALA A 249 4.71 14.54 16.09
CA ALA A 249 3.46 14.07 16.70
C ALA A 249 3.69 13.48 18.10
N LYS A 250 4.75 12.67 18.30
CA LYS A 250 5.06 12.09 19.62
C LYS A 250 5.39 13.16 20.66
N GLY A 251 5.96 14.29 20.25
CA GLY A 251 6.23 15.44 21.12
C GLY A 251 4.96 16.19 21.55
N LEU A 252 3.83 15.97 20.87
CA LEU A 252 2.51 16.48 21.29
C LEU A 252 1.83 15.61 22.35
N CYS A 253 2.33 14.40 22.60
CA CYS A 253 1.78 13.51 23.61
C CYS A 253 2.26 13.91 25.01
N LYS A 254 1.41 13.76 26.04
CA LYS A 254 1.79 13.93 27.46
C LYS A 254 2.93 12.99 27.86
N THR A 255 2.85 11.75 27.38
CA THR A 255 3.92 10.76 27.46
C THR A 255 4.27 10.38 26.03
N PRO A 256 5.46 10.76 25.52
CA PRO A 256 5.86 10.44 24.16
C PRO A 256 5.94 8.91 23.96
N PRO A 257 5.28 8.35 22.93
CA PRO A 257 5.39 6.93 22.61
C PRO A 257 6.79 6.54 22.12
N GLU A 258 7.26 5.35 22.50
CA GLU A 258 8.51 4.77 22.02
C GLU A 258 8.29 4.09 20.67
N LEU A 259 7.24 3.27 20.58
CA LEU A 259 6.81 2.54 19.38
C LEU A 259 5.64 3.23 18.66
N ILE A 260 5.44 2.90 17.38
CA ILE A 260 4.27 3.36 16.63
C ILE A 260 2.96 2.69 17.06
N SER A 261 3.04 1.67 17.91
CA SER A 261 1.92 0.98 18.55
C SER A 261 1.55 1.55 19.91
N ASP A 262 2.40 2.38 20.52
CA ASP A 262 2.19 2.85 21.89
C ASP A 262 1.08 3.90 21.94
N GLY A 263 0.12 3.69 22.83
CA GLY A 263 -0.93 4.67 23.11
C GLY A 263 -0.37 5.97 23.65
N CYS A 264 -1.03 7.09 23.34
CA CYS A 264 -0.69 8.39 23.90
C CYS A 264 -1.93 9.28 24.04
N VAL A 265 -1.84 10.32 24.86
CA VAL A 265 -2.87 11.38 24.93
C VAL A 265 -2.22 12.71 24.58
N PHE A 266 -2.80 13.46 23.64
CA PHE A 266 -2.26 14.75 23.26
C PHE A 266 -2.36 15.77 24.40
N ALA A 267 -1.27 16.52 24.63
CA ALA A 267 -1.21 17.59 25.61
C ALA A 267 -1.99 18.84 25.16
N ALA A 268 -2.19 19.01 23.85
CA ALA A 268 -2.80 20.19 23.22
C ALA A 268 -4.35 20.18 23.15
N MET A 269 -5.01 19.23 23.82
CA MET A 269 -6.48 19.10 23.82
C MET A 269 -7.16 19.83 25.00
N ASN A 270 -6.41 20.63 25.75
CA ASN A 270 -6.90 21.50 26.82
C ASN A 270 -7.04 22.95 26.35
#